data_AF-A0AA45Z784-F1
#
_entry.id   AF-A0AA45Z784-F1
#
_cell.length_a   1.000
_cell.length_b   1.000
_cell.length_c   1.000
_cell.angle_alpha   90.00
_cell.angle_beta   90.00
_cell.angle_gamma   90.00
#
_symmetry.space_group_name_H-M   'P 1'
#
loop_
_entity.id
_entity.type
_entity.pdbx_description
1 polymer ?
#
loop_
_entity_poly.entity_id
_entity_poly.type
_entity_poly.pdbx_seq_one_letter_code
_entity_poly.pdbx_strand_id
1 'polypeptide(L)'
;MSHRVLDPVLLLVDANRVLTTICAKADYRSIETRTTLEEAVDAGMIRAFAPRFLLQEVDDEHLGRFVKPSRSLNRLQEARKLLLPRVELVDPPDLSSRNIEALRAVDPKDVPYAQAFEYRKLDTILSLDKHWKVTDYPVWRAKDHDIVKTLRTYARAASEEIGRTHFLIASAGLTVAAAKGVFDLVRRAPPALQAVLAVAAVLGVAHPKSREKLQEAVAALGEQVLPHISEFFAELEDKKKEREEAELLIARDLKPNPHRLTLKEHAYRILMKAQEPLDLHELERRIRAEGAKTRSKNLGPYLRRQMTDDQNFVEHVDGRWAARLVLTWPGIVAPVRFEESTK
;
A
#
# COMPACT_ATOMS: atom_id res chain seq x y z
N MET A 1 4.83 -13.90 -14.42
CA MET A 1 5.40 -13.31 -13.18
C MET A 1 4.75 -11.95 -12.99
N SER A 2 3.75 -11.85 -12.11
CA SER A 2 3.08 -10.58 -11.83
C SER A 2 3.93 -9.85 -10.79
N HIS A 3 4.57 -8.75 -11.18
CA HIS A 3 5.10 -7.80 -10.21
C HIS A 3 3.92 -7.38 -9.32
N ARG A 4 3.99 -7.63 -8.01
CA ARG A 4 3.04 -7.04 -7.07
C ARG A 4 3.34 -5.55 -7.08
N VAL A 5 2.56 -4.80 -7.85
CA VAL A 5 2.49 -3.36 -7.72
C VAL A 5 1.98 -3.09 -6.32
N LEU A 6 2.68 -2.21 -5.61
CA LEU A 6 2.27 -1.71 -4.31
C LEU A 6 0.84 -1.19 -4.42
N ASP A 7 -0.05 -1.66 -3.54
CA ASP A 7 -1.42 -1.18 -3.56
C ASP A 7 -1.41 0.34 -3.28
N PRO A 8 -2.05 1.16 -4.14
CA PRO A 8 -2.04 2.60 -3.96
C PRO A 8 -2.73 3.00 -2.66
N VAL A 9 -2.27 4.10 -2.07
CA VAL A 9 -2.97 4.76 -0.98
C VAL A 9 -4.21 5.47 -1.55
N LEU A 10 -5.39 5.15 -1.01
CA LEU A 10 -6.64 5.82 -1.35
C LEU A 10 -6.75 7.10 -0.52
N LEU A 11 -6.47 8.24 -1.14
CA LEU A 11 -6.28 9.52 -0.45
C LEU A 11 -7.45 10.47 -0.71
N LEU A 12 -8.09 10.99 0.35
CA LEU A 12 -8.94 12.17 0.20
C LEU A 12 -8.06 13.42 0.20
N VAL A 13 -8.23 14.31 -0.77
CA VAL A 13 -7.52 15.58 -0.84
C VAL A 13 -8.49 16.72 -0.52
N ASP A 14 -8.19 17.43 0.55
CA ASP A 14 -8.94 18.62 0.99
C ASP A 14 -8.68 19.83 0.06
N ALA A 15 -9.63 20.76 -0.04
CA ALA A 15 -9.52 21.97 -0.87
C ALA A 15 -8.28 22.79 -0.55
N ASN A 16 -7.94 22.94 0.73
CA ASN A 16 -6.75 23.70 1.12
C ASN A 16 -5.46 23.13 0.51
N ARG A 17 -5.38 21.81 0.31
CA ARG A 17 -4.24 21.13 -0.31
C ARG A 17 -4.28 21.30 -1.81
N VAL A 18 -5.43 21.11 -2.44
CA VAL A 18 -5.60 21.35 -3.88
C VAL A 18 -5.18 22.78 -4.22
N LEU A 19 -5.67 23.78 -3.49
CA LEU A 19 -5.31 25.18 -3.66
C LEU A 19 -3.81 25.43 -3.46
N THR A 20 -3.21 24.84 -2.42
CA THR A 20 -1.77 24.97 -2.18
C THR A 20 -0.93 24.37 -3.32
N THR A 21 -1.33 23.21 -3.84
CA THR A 21 -0.66 22.55 -4.96
C THR A 21 -0.83 23.34 -6.27
N ILE A 22 -2.01 23.89 -6.54
CA ILE A 22 -2.24 24.82 -7.67
C ILE A 22 -1.32 26.04 -7.55
N CYS A 23 -1.24 26.62 -6.35
CA CYS A 23 -0.38 27.76 -6.07
C CYS A 23 1.10 27.45 -6.30
N ALA A 24 1.57 26.30 -5.80
CA ALA A 24 2.95 25.85 -5.98
C ALA A 24 3.29 25.62 -7.46
N LYS A 25 2.39 24.96 -8.19
CA LYS A 25 2.55 24.71 -9.63
C LYS A 25 2.60 26.01 -10.44
N ALA A 26 1.75 26.98 -10.10
CA ALA A 26 1.74 28.28 -10.76
C ALA A 26 3.02 29.09 -10.50
N ASP A 27 3.69 28.87 -9.36
CA ASP A 27 4.98 29.49 -9.03
C ASP A 27 6.18 28.85 -9.74
N TYR A 28 6.04 27.65 -10.30
CA TYR A 28 7.11 27.04 -11.08
C TYR A 28 7.41 27.83 -12.35
N ARG A 29 8.69 27.80 -12.76
CA ARG A 29 9.15 28.43 -14.00
C ARG A 29 8.43 27.85 -15.22
N SER A 30 8.27 26.52 -15.25
CA SER A 30 7.43 25.81 -16.21
C SER A 30 6.17 25.30 -15.54
N ILE A 31 5.01 25.52 -16.16
CA ILE A 31 3.73 25.02 -15.67
C ILE A 31 3.62 23.49 -15.82
N GLU A 32 4.43 22.90 -16.71
CA GLU A 32 4.47 21.46 -16.95
C GLU A 32 5.20 20.71 -15.83
N THR A 33 6.01 21.40 -15.02
CA THR A 33 6.69 20.81 -13.87
C THR A 33 5.64 20.19 -12.94
N ARG A 34 5.80 18.89 -12.68
CA ARG A 34 4.91 18.13 -11.80
C ARG A 34 5.24 18.48 -10.35
N THR A 35 4.20 18.69 -9.57
CA THR A 35 4.30 18.74 -8.11
C THR A 35 4.45 17.33 -7.56
N THR A 36 4.89 17.19 -6.31
CA THR A 36 4.98 15.90 -5.64
C THR A 36 3.69 15.09 -5.71
N LEU A 37 2.54 15.75 -5.53
CA LEU A 37 1.24 15.08 -5.57
C LEU A 37 0.94 14.53 -6.97
N GLU A 38 1.25 15.30 -8.01
CA GLU A 38 1.10 14.85 -9.41
C GLU A 38 2.04 13.68 -9.71
N GLU A 39 3.29 13.72 -9.24
CA GLU A 39 4.23 12.62 -9.41
C GLU A 39 3.76 11.34 -8.70
N ALA A 40 3.24 11.47 -7.48
CA ALA A 40 2.74 10.34 -6.70
C ALA A 40 1.51 9.68 -7.33
N VAL A 41 0.61 10.48 -7.90
CA VAL A 41 -0.56 9.98 -8.63
C VAL A 41 -0.15 9.35 -9.96
N ASP A 42 0.70 10.03 -10.75
CA ASP A 42 1.19 9.53 -12.04
C ASP A 42 2.02 8.24 -11.87
N ALA A 43 2.73 8.08 -10.75
CA ALA A 43 3.46 6.86 -10.38
C ALA A 43 2.56 5.72 -9.86
N GLY A 44 1.25 5.96 -9.70
CA GLY A 44 0.30 4.98 -9.18
C GLY A 44 0.49 4.65 -7.69
N MET A 45 1.19 5.49 -6.93
CA MET A 45 1.36 5.32 -5.47
C MET A 45 0.16 5.86 -4.70
N ILE A 46 -0.54 6.86 -5.26
CA ILE A 46 -1.72 7.47 -4.68
C ILE A 46 -2.85 7.45 -5.70
N ARG A 47 -4.07 7.15 -5.22
CA ARG A 47 -5.30 7.53 -5.90
C ARG A 47 -5.97 8.64 -5.11
N ALA A 48 -6.04 9.82 -5.70
CA ALA A 48 -6.54 11.02 -5.05
C ALA A 48 -8.04 11.19 -5.32
N PHE A 49 -8.81 11.47 -4.29
CA PHE A 49 -10.26 11.66 -4.32
C PHE A 49 -10.66 12.99 -3.68
N ALA A 50 -11.74 13.59 -4.16
CA ALA A 50 -12.38 14.73 -3.51
C ALA A 50 -13.88 14.75 -3.83
N PRO A 51 -14.74 15.36 -3.00
CA PRO A 51 -16.13 15.59 -3.37
C PRO A 51 -16.23 16.58 -4.54
N ARG A 52 -17.30 16.54 -5.35
CA ARG A 52 -17.54 17.59 -6.36
C ARG A 52 -17.65 19.00 -5.76
N PHE A 53 -17.99 19.10 -4.48
CA PHE A 53 -17.97 20.36 -3.73
C PHE A 53 -16.61 21.08 -3.79
N LEU A 54 -15.50 20.34 -3.96
CA LEU A 54 -14.17 20.90 -4.20
C LEU A 54 -14.16 21.91 -5.36
N LEU A 55 -14.92 21.65 -6.42
CA LEU A 55 -14.96 22.55 -7.57
C LEU A 55 -15.51 23.92 -7.18
N GLN A 56 -16.52 23.98 -6.31
CA GLN A 56 -17.10 25.24 -5.83
C GLN A 56 -16.09 26.02 -4.98
N GLU A 57 -15.38 25.35 -4.08
CA GLU A 57 -14.36 25.98 -3.23
C GLU A 57 -13.16 26.49 -4.04
N VAL A 58 -12.77 25.75 -5.07
CA VAL A 58 -11.65 26.12 -5.94
C VAL A 58 -12.07 27.24 -6.90
N ASP A 59 -13.23 27.15 -7.55
CA ASP A 59 -13.65 28.04 -8.63
C ASP A 59 -14.20 29.38 -8.15
N ASP A 60 -15.09 29.37 -7.16
CA ASP A 60 -15.91 30.54 -6.85
C ASP A 60 -15.40 31.35 -5.64
N GLU A 61 -14.75 30.71 -4.67
CA GLU A 61 -14.46 31.35 -3.38
C GLU A 61 -13.00 31.77 -3.17
N HIS A 62 -12.02 31.07 -3.78
CA HIS A 62 -10.64 31.14 -3.29
C HIS A 62 -9.53 31.39 -4.32
N LEU A 63 -9.64 30.97 -5.58
CA LEU A 63 -8.54 31.14 -6.55
C LEU A 63 -8.11 32.60 -6.74
N GLY A 64 -9.07 33.53 -6.80
CA GLY A 64 -8.79 34.96 -6.96
C GLY A 64 -7.99 35.56 -5.80
N ARG A 65 -8.10 34.99 -4.59
CA ARG A 65 -7.38 35.48 -3.39
C ARG A 65 -5.88 35.18 -3.43
N PHE A 66 -5.45 34.25 -4.28
CA PHE A 66 -4.05 33.83 -4.39
C PHE A 66 -3.30 34.52 -5.54
N VAL A 67 -3.93 35.50 -6.20
CA VAL A 67 -3.29 36.35 -7.20
C VAL A 67 -2.29 37.28 -6.50
N LYS A 68 -1.06 37.33 -7.00
CA LYS A 68 0.03 38.19 -6.50
C LYS A 68 0.86 38.70 -7.67
N PRO A 69 1.73 39.72 -7.50
CA PRO A 69 2.52 40.27 -8.62
C PRO A 69 3.35 39.21 -9.39
N SER A 70 3.80 38.16 -8.71
CA SER A 70 4.56 37.05 -9.31
C SER A 70 3.69 35.92 -9.88
N ARG A 71 2.36 35.98 -9.74
CA ARG A 71 1.43 34.90 -10.12
C ARG A 71 0.09 35.45 -10.59
N SER A 72 -0.16 35.35 -11.89
CA SER A 72 -1.42 35.78 -12.51
C SER A 72 -2.55 34.77 -12.32
N LEU A 73 -3.79 35.26 -12.45
CA LEU A 73 -4.99 34.41 -12.44
C LEU A 73 -4.97 33.36 -13.56
N ASN A 74 -4.54 33.73 -14.77
CA ASN A 74 -4.42 32.79 -15.89
C ASN A 74 -3.49 31.62 -15.54
N ARG A 75 -2.37 31.89 -14.86
CA ARG A 75 -1.41 30.84 -14.49
C ARG A 75 -1.96 29.91 -13.40
N LEU A 76 -2.77 30.45 -12.48
CA LEU A 76 -3.52 29.64 -11.51
C LEU A 76 -4.58 28.76 -12.20
N GLN A 77 -5.28 29.28 -13.20
CA GLN A 77 -6.28 28.52 -13.98
C GLN A 77 -5.62 27.42 -14.83
N GLU A 78 -4.46 27.68 -15.43
CA GLU A 78 -3.67 26.66 -16.13
C GLU A 78 -3.20 25.56 -15.17
N ALA A 79 -2.64 25.93 -14.02
CA ALA A 79 -2.25 24.97 -12.97
C ALA A 79 -3.43 24.09 -12.54
N ARG A 80 -4.60 24.70 -12.32
CA ARG A 80 -5.85 23.99 -11.98
C ARG A 80 -6.24 22.99 -13.08
N LYS A 81 -6.24 23.41 -14.34
CA LYS A 81 -6.62 22.57 -15.49
C LYS A 81 -5.75 21.32 -15.60
N LEU A 82 -4.47 21.43 -15.21
CA LEU A 82 -3.54 20.30 -15.20
C LEU A 82 -3.69 19.41 -13.96
N LEU A 83 -4.00 19.98 -12.79
CA LEU A 83 -4.10 19.23 -11.54
C LEU A 83 -5.43 18.47 -11.40
N LEU A 84 -6.57 19.14 -11.63
CA LEU A 84 -7.89 18.56 -11.31
C LEU A 84 -8.19 17.22 -12.01
N PRO A 85 -7.76 16.96 -13.27
CA PRO A 85 -7.95 15.65 -13.89
C PRO A 85 -7.27 14.47 -13.17
N ARG A 86 -6.32 14.75 -12.26
CA ARG A 86 -5.63 13.75 -11.43
C ARG A 86 -6.34 13.49 -10.09
N VAL A 87 -7.39 14.24 -9.79
CA VAL A 87 -8.21 14.06 -8.59
C VAL A 87 -9.56 13.52 -9.03
N GLU A 88 -9.92 12.35 -8.49
CA GLU A 88 -11.17 11.71 -8.77
C GLU A 88 -12.31 12.37 -7.99
N LEU A 89 -13.24 12.98 -8.71
CA LEU A 89 -14.38 13.67 -8.11
C LEU A 89 -15.50 12.68 -7.79
N VAL A 90 -16.00 12.77 -6.56
CA VAL A 90 -17.01 11.87 -6.00
C VAL A 90 -18.27 12.66 -5.64
N ASP A 91 -19.42 12.10 -5.96
CA ASP A 91 -20.72 12.54 -5.44
C ASP A 91 -21.18 11.54 -4.38
N PRO A 92 -20.86 11.78 -3.09
CA PRO A 92 -21.28 10.86 -2.05
C PRO A 92 -22.79 10.97 -1.80
N PRO A 93 -23.47 9.85 -1.46
CA PRO A 93 -24.81 9.92 -0.92
C PRO A 93 -24.81 10.63 0.45
N ASP A 94 -25.97 11.07 0.91
CA ASP A 94 -26.10 11.62 2.26
C ASP A 94 -25.90 10.50 3.29
N LEU A 95 -24.71 10.51 3.90
CA LEU A 95 -24.31 9.58 4.95
C LEU A 95 -24.31 10.32 6.29
N SER A 96 -24.72 9.62 7.33
CA SER A 96 -24.59 10.08 8.72
C SER A 96 -23.75 9.08 9.50
N SER A 97 -22.78 9.62 10.22
CA SER A 97 -21.92 8.90 11.15
C SER A 97 -21.55 9.83 12.30
N ARG A 98 -21.07 9.28 13.42
CA ARG A 98 -20.61 10.11 14.55
C ARG A 98 -19.56 11.15 14.13
N ASN A 99 -18.64 10.79 13.23
CA ASN A 99 -17.62 11.70 12.75
C ASN A 99 -18.20 12.77 11.83
N ILE A 100 -19.15 12.41 10.96
CA ILE A 100 -19.83 13.36 10.07
C ILE A 100 -20.65 14.37 10.87
N GLU A 101 -21.40 13.92 11.89
CA GLU A 101 -22.18 14.82 12.75
C GLU A 101 -21.28 15.73 13.58
N ALA A 102 -20.14 15.23 14.06
CA ALA A 102 -19.15 16.04 14.78
C ALA A 102 -18.57 17.14 13.88
N LEU A 103 -18.25 16.84 12.62
CA LEU A 103 -17.79 17.84 11.66
C LEU A 103 -18.89 18.83 11.29
N ARG A 104 -20.12 18.36 11.09
CA ARG A 104 -21.27 19.21 10.78
C ARG A 104 -21.48 20.30 11.82
N ALA A 105 -21.21 20.01 13.10
CA ALA A 105 -21.29 20.98 14.19
C ALA A 105 -20.14 22.00 14.21
N VAL A 106 -18.99 21.68 13.60
CA VAL A 106 -17.80 22.54 13.53
C VAL A 106 -17.80 23.37 12.25
N ASP A 107 -17.86 22.70 11.10
CA ASP A 107 -17.94 23.33 9.79
C ASP A 107 -18.77 22.44 8.82
N PRO A 108 -19.96 22.90 8.40
CA PRO A 108 -20.78 22.19 7.41
C PRO A 108 -20.08 21.97 6.06
N LYS A 109 -19.05 22.76 5.70
CA LYS A 109 -18.30 22.60 4.45
C LYS A 109 -17.42 21.35 4.42
N ASP A 110 -17.04 20.83 5.58
CA ASP A 110 -16.24 19.60 5.70
C ASP A 110 -17.10 18.32 5.57
N VAL A 111 -18.44 18.45 5.63
CA VAL A 111 -19.36 17.31 5.57
C VAL A 111 -19.27 16.53 4.25
N PRO A 112 -19.29 17.16 3.05
CA PRO A 112 -19.13 16.44 1.79
C PRO A 112 -17.80 15.67 1.70
N TYR A 113 -16.72 16.20 2.29
CA TYR A 113 -15.42 15.53 2.34
C TYR A 113 -15.47 14.28 3.22
N ALA A 114 -16.07 14.39 4.41
CA ALA A 114 -16.26 13.26 5.31
C ALA A 114 -17.17 12.18 4.71
N GLN A 115 -18.24 12.59 4.03
CA GLN A 115 -19.13 11.66 3.31
C GLN A 115 -18.40 10.96 2.16
N ALA A 116 -17.58 11.66 1.38
CA ALA A 116 -16.75 11.06 0.34
C ALA A 116 -15.73 10.05 0.91
N PHE A 117 -15.10 10.39 2.05
CA PHE A 117 -14.18 9.51 2.76
C PHE A 117 -14.83 8.19 3.16
N GLU A 118 -15.99 8.25 3.81
CA GLU A 118 -16.71 7.06 4.26
C GLU A 118 -17.33 6.29 3.10
N TYR A 119 -17.90 6.98 2.11
CA TYR A 119 -18.54 6.35 0.95
C TYR A 119 -17.53 5.53 0.14
N ARG A 120 -16.35 6.09 -0.13
CA ARG A 120 -15.29 5.42 -0.89
C ARG A 120 -14.37 4.55 -0.03
N LYS A 121 -14.58 4.53 1.29
CA LYS A 121 -13.76 3.78 2.24
C LYS A 121 -12.29 4.12 2.06
N LEU A 122 -11.94 5.40 2.09
CA LEU A 122 -10.57 5.88 1.83
C LEU A 122 -9.62 5.52 3.00
N ASP A 123 -8.31 5.62 2.74
CA ASP A 123 -7.25 5.29 3.69
C ASP A 123 -6.93 6.46 4.62
N THR A 124 -6.75 7.66 4.07
CA THR A 124 -6.36 8.85 4.85
C THR A 124 -6.84 10.13 4.17
N ILE A 125 -6.83 11.23 4.92
CA ILE A 125 -7.19 12.57 4.47
C ILE A 125 -5.92 13.44 4.44
N LEU A 126 -5.54 13.95 3.28
CA LEU A 126 -4.50 14.97 3.17
C LEU A 126 -5.14 16.34 3.48
N SER A 127 -4.90 16.85 4.68
CA SER A 127 -5.39 18.16 5.13
C SER A 127 -4.47 18.77 6.17
N LEU A 128 -4.37 20.10 6.19
CA LEU A 128 -3.76 20.85 7.28
C LEU A 128 -4.79 21.43 8.25
N ASP A 129 -6.09 21.27 7.97
CA ASP A 129 -7.16 21.86 8.76
C ASP A 129 -7.26 21.22 10.16
N LYS A 130 -7.46 22.06 11.17
CA LYS A 130 -7.65 21.65 12.55
C LYS A 130 -9.04 21.08 12.79
N HIS A 131 -10.04 21.36 11.94
CA HIS A 131 -11.41 20.86 12.11
C HIS A 131 -11.45 19.33 12.21
N TRP A 132 -10.63 18.63 11.42
CA TRP A 132 -10.52 17.17 11.46
C TRP A 132 -10.10 16.58 12.82
N LYS A 133 -9.57 17.38 13.76
CA LYS A 133 -9.19 16.90 15.11
C LYS A 133 -10.38 16.43 15.95
N VAL A 134 -11.60 16.82 15.61
CA VAL A 134 -12.82 16.39 16.31
C VAL A 134 -13.29 15.00 15.87
N THR A 135 -12.63 14.43 14.85
CA THR A 135 -12.96 13.12 14.29
C THR A 135 -11.87 12.10 14.56
N ASP A 136 -12.26 10.83 14.47
CA ASP A 136 -11.31 9.71 14.52
C ASP A 136 -10.69 9.40 13.15
N TYR A 137 -10.90 10.25 12.13
CA TYR A 137 -10.36 9.98 10.80
C TYR A 137 -8.82 10.03 10.78
N PRO A 138 -8.20 9.15 9.98
CA PRO A 138 -6.78 9.25 9.69
C PRO A 138 -6.51 10.50 8.84
N VAL A 139 -5.73 11.44 9.40
CA VAL A 139 -5.39 12.70 8.73
C VAL A 139 -3.88 12.78 8.55
N TRP A 140 -3.46 12.80 7.29
CA TRP A 140 -2.09 13.04 6.90
C TRP A 140 -1.80 14.54 6.80
N ARG A 141 -1.10 15.08 7.81
CA ARG A 141 -0.73 16.50 7.91
C ARG A 141 0.64 16.79 7.29
N ALA A 142 0.90 16.28 6.09
CA ALA A 142 2.18 16.48 5.40
C ALA A 142 2.21 17.75 4.53
N LYS A 143 3.39 18.35 4.44
CA LYS A 143 3.73 19.32 3.40
C LYS A 143 4.19 18.56 2.14
N ASP A 144 4.20 19.23 0.99
CA ASP A 144 4.51 18.60 -0.32
C ASP A 144 5.85 17.85 -0.36
N HIS A 145 6.87 18.29 0.38
CA HIS A 145 8.17 17.58 0.44
C HIS A 145 8.11 16.31 1.30
N ASP A 146 7.26 16.29 2.32
CA ASP A 146 7.08 15.13 3.21
C ASP A 146 6.31 14.00 2.50
N ILE A 147 5.47 14.34 1.50
CA ILE A 147 4.73 13.36 0.70
C ILE A 147 5.68 12.39 -0.02
N VAL A 148 6.74 12.89 -0.68
CA VAL A 148 7.73 12.03 -1.35
C VAL A 148 8.40 11.11 -0.33
N LYS A 149 8.79 11.66 0.82
CA LYS A 149 9.51 10.90 1.85
C LYS A 149 8.65 9.75 2.37
N THR A 150 7.41 10.03 2.79
CA THR A 150 6.49 9.02 3.31
C THR A 150 6.14 7.98 2.25
N LEU A 151 5.89 8.38 0.99
CA LEU A 151 5.58 7.42 -0.08
C LEU A 151 6.79 6.56 -0.47
N ARG A 152 7.99 7.13 -0.51
CA ARG A 152 9.23 6.36 -0.76
C ARG A 152 9.45 5.35 0.36
N THR A 153 9.24 5.76 1.61
CA THR A 153 9.34 4.88 2.78
C THR A 153 8.26 3.79 2.75
N TYR A 154 7.02 4.13 2.40
CA TYR A 154 5.94 3.16 2.18
C TYR A 154 6.29 2.15 1.09
N ALA A 155 6.78 2.63 -0.06
CA ALA A 155 7.16 1.78 -1.18
C ALA A 155 8.31 0.83 -0.84
N ARG A 156 9.29 1.30 -0.05
CA ARG A 156 10.36 0.45 0.48
C ARG A 156 9.82 -0.62 1.42
N ALA A 157 9.02 -0.22 2.42
CA ALA A 157 8.48 -1.16 3.41
C ALA A 157 7.66 -2.28 2.77
N ALA A 158 6.81 -1.94 1.79
CA ALA A 158 5.97 -2.93 1.13
C ALA A 158 6.72 -3.74 0.04
N SER A 159 7.82 -3.21 -0.54
CA SER A 159 8.75 -4.01 -1.35
C SER A 159 9.54 -5.01 -0.48
N GLU A 160 9.85 -4.65 0.76
CA GLU A 160 10.57 -5.50 1.71
C GLU A 160 9.68 -6.59 2.34
N GLU A 161 8.36 -6.42 2.45
CA GLU A 161 7.44 -7.50 2.81
C GLU A 161 7.46 -8.64 1.77
N ILE A 162 7.54 -8.27 0.49
CA ILE A 162 7.78 -9.22 -0.60
C ILE A 162 9.16 -9.88 -0.41
N GLY A 163 10.17 -9.09 -0.03
CA GLY A 163 11.50 -9.57 0.36
C GLY A 163 11.49 -10.57 1.51
N ARG A 164 10.69 -10.38 2.57
CA ARG A 164 10.57 -11.30 3.72
C ARG A 164 10.07 -12.67 3.30
N THR A 165 9.10 -12.72 2.38
CA THR A 165 8.58 -13.99 1.86
C THR A 165 9.66 -14.72 1.07
N HIS A 166 10.41 -14.00 0.23
CA HIS A 166 11.51 -14.58 -0.54
C HIS A 166 12.70 -14.96 0.33
N PHE A 167 13.00 -14.19 1.38
CA PHE A 167 14.07 -14.47 2.35
C PHE A 167 13.76 -15.70 3.20
N LEU A 168 12.52 -15.86 3.68
CA LEU A 168 12.10 -17.07 4.40
C LEU A 168 12.13 -18.31 3.50
N ILE A 169 11.74 -18.18 2.23
CA ILE A 169 11.82 -19.26 1.25
C ILE A 169 13.29 -19.58 0.90
N ALA A 170 14.12 -18.56 0.70
CA ALA A 170 15.52 -18.72 0.34
C ALA A 170 16.36 -19.27 1.50
N SER A 171 16.15 -18.78 2.73
CA SER A 171 16.83 -19.29 3.95
C SER A 171 16.42 -20.73 4.25
N ALA A 172 15.13 -21.06 4.20
CA ALA A 172 14.67 -22.44 4.33
C ALA A 172 15.23 -23.32 3.20
N GLY A 173 15.29 -22.80 1.97
CA GLY A 173 15.89 -23.46 0.81
C GLY A 173 17.40 -23.71 0.98
N LEU A 174 18.15 -22.75 1.51
CA LEU A 174 19.59 -22.84 1.74
C LEU A 174 19.91 -23.85 2.86
N THR A 175 19.16 -23.82 3.96
CA THR A 175 19.32 -24.79 5.06
C THR A 175 18.98 -26.20 4.61
N VAL A 176 17.90 -26.37 3.83
CA VAL A 176 17.50 -27.68 3.29
C VAL A 176 18.51 -28.17 2.23
N ALA A 177 19.02 -27.29 1.37
CA ALA A 177 20.01 -27.65 0.36
C ALA A 177 21.38 -27.99 0.97
N ALA A 178 21.82 -27.26 2.00
CA ALA A 178 23.03 -27.58 2.74
C ALA A 178 22.91 -28.91 3.49
N ALA A 179 21.78 -29.15 4.16
CA ALA A 179 21.52 -30.42 4.85
C ALA A 179 21.45 -31.60 3.87
N LYS A 180 20.77 -31.42 2.72
CA LYS A 180 20.73 -32.45 1.66
C LYS A 180 22.08 -32.67 1.01
N GLY A 181 22.85 -31.62 0.76
CA GLY A 181 24.19 -31.72 0.15
C GLY A 181 25.15 -32.54 1.02
N VAL A 182 25.17 -32.30 2.33
CA VAL A 182 25.96 -33.09 3.28
C VAL A 182 25.44 -34.53 3.36
N PHE A 183 24.12 -34.71 3.44
CA PHE A 183 23.51 -36.03 3.51
C PHE A 183 23.75 -36.87 2.25
N ASP A 184 23.63 -36.28 1.05
CA ASP A 184 23.84 -36.93 -0.23
C ASP A 184 25.32 -37.25 -0.48
N LEU A 185 26.24 -36.40 -0.01
CA LEU A 185 27.68 -36.65 -0.05
C LEU A 185 28.05 -37.86 0.83
N VAL A 186 27.49 -37.94 2.04
CA VAL A 186 27.68 -39.09 2.94
C VAL A 186 27.03 -40.34 2.34
N ARG A 187 25.82 -40.23 1.78
CA ARG A 187 25.07 -41.37 1.23
C ARG A 187 25.71 -41.93 -0.06
N ARG A 188 26.41 -41.11 -0.84
CA ARG A 188 27.16 -41.53 -2.02
C ARG A 188 28.57 -42.07 -1.71
N ALA A 189 29.03 -41.94 -0.46
CA ALA A 189 30.31 -42.50 -0.06
C ALA A 189 30.24 -44.05 0.02
N PRO A 190 31.35 -44.76 -0.24
CA PRO A 190 31.42 -46.21 -0.07
C PRO A 190 31.02 -46.64 1.36
N PRO A 191 30.38 -47.82 1.57
CA PRO A 191 29.86 -48.23 2.88
C PRO A 191 30.90 -48.25 4.00
N ALA A 192 32.16 -48.58 3.68
CA ALA A 192 33.28 -48.53 4.62
C ALA A 192 33.57 -47.09 5.09
N LEU A 193 33.47 -46.10 4.20
CA LEU A 193 33.67 -44.70 4.53
C LEU A 193 32.50 -44.13 5.34
N GLN A 194 31.27 -44.56 5.07
CA GLN A 194 30.09 -44.21 5.89
C GLN A 194 30.23 -44.73 7.33
N ALA A 195 30.67 -45.97 7.50
CA ALA A 195 30.93 -46.55 8.81
C ALA A 195 32.06 -45.81 9.53
N VAL A 196 33.16 -45.47 8.84
CA VAL A 196 34.27 -44.69 9.40
C VAL A 196 33.81 -43.27 9.78
N LEU A 197 33.00 -42.59 8.97
CA LEU A 197 32.46 -41.27 9.28
C LEU A 197 31.49 -41.30 10.46
N ALA A 198 30.63 -42.32 10.56
CA ALA A 198 29.74 -42.51 11.70
C ALA A 198 30.52 -42.78 13.00
N VAL A 199 31.53 -43.66 12.94
CA VAL A 199 32.43 -43.96 14.07
C VAL A 199 33.27 -42.73 14.44
N ALA A 200 33.77 -41.97 13.46
CA ALA A 200 34.51 -40.73 13.69
C ALA A 200 33.64 -39.61 14.27
N ALA A 201 32.36 -39.51 13.89
CA ALA A 201 31.42 -38.58 14.49
C ALA A 201 31.15 -38.93 15.97
N VAL A 202 30.98 -40.22 16.28
CA VAL A 202 30.78 -40.69 17.66
C VAL A 202 32.05 -40.53 18.51
N LEU A 203 33.21 -40.94 17.99
CA LEU A 203 34.50 -40.81 18.68
C LEU A 203 34.97 -39.35 18.80
N GLY A 204 34.65 -38.50 17.82
CA GLY A 204 34.93 -37.07 17.85
C GLY A 204 34.16 -36.34 18.95
N VAL A 205 32.94 -36.79 19.26
CA VAL A 205 32.14 -36.28 20.38
C VAL A 205 32.62 -36.83 21.73
N ALA A 206 33.12 -38.06 21.76
CA ALA A 206 33.53 -38.76 22.99
C ALA A 206 34.98 -38.51 23.44
N HIS A 207 35.91 -38.19 22.54
CA HIS A 207 37.34 -38.02 22.87
C HIS A 207 37.72 -36.54 23.07
N PRO A 208 38.26 -36.14 24.24
CA PRO A 208 38.45 -34.74 24.62
C PRO A 208 39.40 -33.96 23.70
N LYS A 209 40.51 -34.57 23.25
CA LYS A 209 41.44 -33.94 22.29
C LYS A 209 40.86 -33.76 20.89
N SER A 210 39.87 -34.60 20.53
CA SER A 210 39.19 -34.49 19.23
C SER A 210 38.12 -33.41 19.28
N ARG A 211 37.46 -33.23 20.44
CA ARG A 211 36.61 -32.07 20.72
C ARG A 211 37.38 -30.76 20.60
N GLU A 212 38.58 -30.66 21.16
CA GLU A 212 39.40 -29.44 21.05
C GLU A 212 39.74 -29.12 19.59
N LYS A 213 40.20 -30.09 18.81
CA LYS A 213 40.50 -29.88 17.38
C LYS A 213 39.25 -29.57 16.54
N LEU A 214 38.11 -30.14 16.90
CA LEU A 214 36.84 -29.88 16.23
C LEU A 214 36.30 -28.50 16.63
N GLN A 215 36.50 -28.08 17.88
CA GLN A 215 36.25 -26.72 18.36
C GLN A 215 37.18 -25.71 17.70
N GLU A 216 38.47 -26.00 17.53
CA GLU A 216 39.43 -25.16 16.80
C GLU A 216 39.05 -25.05 15.31
N ALA A 217 38.68 -26.16 14.67
CA ALA A 217 38.24 -26.14 13.28
C ALA A 217 36.93 -25.36 13.10
N VAL A 218 35.97 -25.52 14.03
CA VAL A 218 34.73 -24.74 14.07
C VAL A 218 35.00 -23.27 14.41
N ALA A 219 35.97 -22.98 15.27
CA ALA A 219 36.38 -21.61 15.61
C ALA A 219 37.09 -20.93 14.44
N ALA A 220 37.95 -21.63 13.70
CA ALA A 220 38.64 -21.12 12.51
C ALA A 220 37.67 -20.89 11.35
N LEU A 221 36.71 -21.80 11.14
CA LEU A 221 35.57 -21.55 10.24
C LEU A 221 34.73 -20.38 10.75
N GLY A 222 34.53 -20.31 12.06
CA GLY A 222 33.90 -19.19 12.74
C GLY A 222 34.58 -17.88 12.40
N GLU A 223 35.90 -17.73 12.54
CA GLU A 223 36.63 -16.49 12.26
C GLU A 223 36.57 -16.06 10.78
N GLN A 224 36.49 -17.00 9.84
CA GLN A 224 36.33 -16.66 8.42
C GLN A 224 34.90 -16.26 8.05
N VAL A 225 33.89 -16.84 8.73
CA VAL A 225 32.49 -16.65 8.38
C VAL A 225 31.80 -15.60 9.27
N LEU A 226 32.25 -15.43 10.53
CA LEU A 226 31.75 -14.46 11.51
C LEU A 226 31.77 -13.02 11.00
N PRO A 227 32.81 -12.53 10.30
CA PRO A 227 32.81 -11.17 9.75
C PRO A 227 31.69 -10.98 8.74
N HIS A 228 31.47 -11.95 7.85
CA HIS A 228 30.41 -11.90 6.84
C HIS A 228 29.02 -12.05 7.48
N ILE A 229 28.91 -12.84 8.54
CA ILE A 229 27.71 -12.96 9.36
C ILE A 229 27.44 -11.66 10.13
N SER A 230 28.47 -10.99 10.65
CA SER A 230 28.33 -9.75 11.41
C SER A 230 28.01 -8.55 10.52
N GLU A 231 28.59 -8.46 9.32
CA GLU A 231 28.21 -7.47 8.31
C GLU A 231 26.77 -7.70 7.86
N PHE A 232 26.40 -8.97 7.64
CA PHE A 232 25.03 -9.34 7.35
C PHE A 232 24.06 -8.98 8.49
N PHE A 233 24.41 -9.21 9.76
CA PHE A 233 23.59 -8.83 10.90
C PHE A 233 23.54 -7.31 11.14
N ALA A 234 24.63 -6.58 10.88
CA ALA A 234 24.65 -5.12 10.93
C ALA A 234 23.76 -4.52 9.84
N GLU A 235 23.84 -5.04 8.61
CA GLU A 235 22.93 -4.66 7.52
C GLU A 235 21.47 -5.00 7.85
N LEU A 236 21.22 -6.11 8.56
CA LEU A 236 19.89 -6.45 9.07
C LEU A 236 19.41 -5.53 10.18
N GLU A 237 20.29 -5.04 11.05
CA GLU A 237 19.95 -4.14 12.15
C GLU A 237 19.65 -2.72 11.65
N ASP A 238 20.43 -2.23 10.68
CA ASP A 238 20.14 -0.96 9.99
C ASP A 238 18.82 -1.03 9.22
N LYS A 239 18.58 -2.13 8.48
CA LYS A 239 17.27 -2.38 7.83
C LYS A 239 16.14 -2.50 8.85
N LYS A 240 16.40 -3.03 10.04
CA LYS A 240 15.39 -3.11 11.12
C LYS A 240 15.03 -1.73 11.67
N LYS A 241 16.01 -0.84 11.88
CA LYS A 241 15.75 0.55 12.32
C LYS A 241 15.00 1.34 11.26
N GLU A 242 15.45 1.29 10.00
CA GLU A 242 14.74 1.92 8.89
C GLU A 242 13.30 1.40 8.77
N ARG A 243 13.09 0.10 9.04
CA ARG A 243 11.78 -0.54 9.08
C ARG A 243 10.92 -0.06 10.25
N GLU A 244 11.45 0.02 11.47
CA GLU A 244 10.68 0.53 12.62
C GLU A 244 10.27 1.99 12.39
N GLU A 245 11.16 2.81 11.82
CA GLU A 245 10.84 4.17 11.41
C GLU A 245 9.79 4.20 10.30
N ALA A 246 9.86 3.31 9.32
CA ALA A 246 8.89 3.19 8.25
C ALA A 246 7.51 2.76 8.77
N GLU A 247 7.44 1.73 9.61
CA GLU A 247 6.22 1.24 10.25
C GLU A 247 5.61 2.33 11.13
N LEU A 248 6.42 3.10 11.88
CA LEU A 248 5.94 4.24 12.66
C LEU A 248 5.41 5.38 11.79
N LEU A 249 6.08 5.72 10.69
CA LEU A 249 5.62 6.75 9.75
C LEU A 249 4.33 6.34 9.05
N ILE A 250 4.22 5.10 8.59
CA ILE A 250 3.01 4.54 7.99
C ILE A 250 1.90 4.49 9.03
N ALA A 251 2.16 3.97 10.24
CA ALA A 251 1.17 3.93 11.32
C ALA A 251 0.76 5.32 11.83
N ARG A 252 1.59 6.35 11.64
CA ARG A 252 1.27 7.73 11.99
C ARG A 252 0.44 8.42 10.90
N ASP A 253 0.89 8.32 9.65
CA ASP A 253 0.42 9.16 8.53
C ASP A 253 -0.58 8.43 7.62
N LEU A 254 -0.43 7.11 7.49
CA LEU A 254 -1.22 6.19 6.69
C LEU A 254 -1.93 5.19 7.61
N LYS A 255 -2.54 5.71 8.69
CA LYS A 255 -3.29 4.90 9.64
C LYS A 255 -4.33 4.06 8.88
N PRO A 256 -4.38 2.73 9.06
CA PRO A 256 -5.45 1.94 8.50
C PRO A 256 -6.78 2.47 9.04
N ASN A 257 -7.77 2.55 8.14
CA ASN A 257 -9.10 3.06 8.45
C ASN A 257 -9.62 2.40 9.74
N PRO A 258 -10.01 3.19 10.78
CA PRO A 258 -10.40 2.65 12.08
C PRO A 258 -11.72 1.87 12.02
N HIS A 259 -12.48 2.01 10.94
CA HIS A 259 -13.75 1.32 10.78
C HIS A 259 -13.53 -0.17 10.50
N ARG A 260 -14.23 -1.02 11.27
CA ARG A 260 -14.35 -2.45 10.95
C ARG A 260 -15.05 -2.59 9.61
N LEU A 261 -14.28 -2.92 8.58
CA LEU A 261 -14.80 -3.13 7.24
C LEU A 261 -15.56 -4.45 7.18
N THR A 262 -16.72 -4.42 6.53
CA THR A 262 -17.43 -5.62 6.09
C THR A 262 -16.63 -6.32 4.99
N LEU A 263 -16.91 -7.60 4.74
CA LEU A 263 -16.28 -8.35 3.66
C LEU A 263 -16.47 -7.69 2.29
N LYS A 264 -17.64 -7.09 2.06
CA LYS A 264 -17.95 -6.35 0.84
C LYS A 264 -17.11 -5.08 0.71
N GLU A 265 -16.91 -4.34 1.81
CA GLU A 265 -16.06 -3.14 1.80
C GLU A 265 -14.57 -3.48 1.63
N HIS A 266 -14.09 -4.59 2.20
CA HIS A 266 -12.76 -5.12 1.90
C HIS A 266 -12.61 -5.44 0.41
N ALA A 267 -13.56 -6.18 -0.16
CA ALA A 267 -13.56 -6.49 -1.59
C ALA A 267 -13.54 -5.22 -2.45
N TYR A 268 -14.39 -4.25 -2.13
CA TYR A 268 -14.43 -2.96 -2.81
C TYR A 268 -13.08 -2.23 -2.76
N ARG A 269 -12.47 -2.13 -1.56
CA ARG A 269 -11.17 -1.46 -1.38
C ARG A 269 -10.05 -2.13 -2.15
N ILE A 270 -9.99 -3.46 -2.14
CA ILE A 270 -8.99 -4.22 -2.91
C ILE A 270 -9.17 -3.96 -4.41
N LEU A 271 -10.41 -3.98 -4.91
CA LEU A 271 -10.69 -3.71 -6.31
C LEU A 271 -10.42 -2.25 -6.71
N MET A 272 -10.62 -1.31 -5.79
CA MET A 272 -10.24 0.11 -5.99
C MET A 272 -8.73 0.32 -6.06
N LYS A 273 -7.96 -0.54 -5.42
CA LYS A 273 -6.48 -0.54 -5.42
C LYS A 273 -5.91 -1.32 -6.61
N ALA A 274 -6.66 -2.28 -7.13
CA ALA A 274 -6.25 -3.08 -8.28
C ALA A 274 -6.17 -2.23 -9.56
N GLN A 275 -5.10 -2.42 -10.31
CA GLN A 275 -4.93 -1.83 -11.64
C GLN A 275 -5.67 -2.62 -12.73
N GLU A 276 -6.05 -3.86 -12.44
CA GLU A 276 -6.73 -4.76 -13.37
C GLU A 276 -7.89 -5.46 -12.66
N PRO A 277 -8.93 -5.89 -13.41
CA PRO A 277 -9.98 -6.73 -12.86
C PRO A 277 -9.39 -8.01 -12.26
N LEU A 278 -9.86 -8.39 -11.07
CA LEU A 278 -9.39 -9.56 -10.33
C LEU A 278 -10.39 -10.71 -10.42
N ASP A 279 -9.90 -11.94 -10.55
CA ASP A 279 -10.75 -13.10 -10.34
C ASP A 279 -11.11 -13.26 -8.85
N LEU A 280 -12.16 -14.05 -8.58
CA LEU A 280 -12.65 -14.28 -7.22
C LEU A 280 -11.61 -14.94 -6.31
N HIS A 281 -10.73 -15.80 -6.86
CA HIS A 281 -9.73 -16.51 -6.06
C HIS A 281 -8.65 -15.56 -5.55
N GLU A 282 -8.17 -14.67 -6.42
CA GLU A 282 -7.22 -13.62 -6.08
C GLU A 282 -7.83 -12.62 -5.08
N LEU A 283 -9.10 -12.25 -5.29
CA LEU A 283 -9.83 -11.37 -4.37
C LEU A 283 -9.96 -12.02 -2.97
N GLU A 284 -10.34 -13.30 -2.90
CA GLU A 284 -10.36 -14.04 -1.63
C GLU A 284 -8.99 -14.06 -0.95
N ARG A 285 -7.93 -14.32 -1.71
CA ARG A 285 -6.56 -14.37 -1.20
C ARG A 285 -6.17 -13.04 -0.57
N ARG A 286 -6.45 -11.92 -1.23
CA ARG A 286 -6.15 -10.57 -0.73
C ARG A 286 -6.99 -10.20 0.50
N ILE A 287 -8.28 -10.51 0.50
CA ILE A 287 -9.17 -10.28 1.66
C ILE A 287 -8.65 -11.00 2.91
N ARG A 288 -8.19 -12.25 2.76
CA ARG A 288 -7.60 -13.01 3.88
C ARG A 288 -6.26 -12.42 4.33
N ALA A 289 -5.43 -11.95 3.39
CA ALA A 289 -4.15 -11.32 3.70
C ALA A 289 -4.33 -10.01 4.47
N GLU A 290 -5.38 -9.23 4.20
CA GLU A 290 -5.76 -8.04 4.97
C GLU A 290 -6.33 -8.37 6.37
N GLY A 291 -6.44 -9.65 6.74
CA GLY A 291 -6.87 -10.08 8.07
C GLY A 291 -8.38 -10.12 8.28
N ALA A 292 -9.17 -10.06 7.20
CA ALA A 292 -10.62 -10.13 7.31
C ALA A 292 -11.06 -11.50 7.88
N LYS A 293 -11.82 -11.46 8.98
CA LYS A 293 -12.36 -12.67 9.61
C LYS A 293 -13.74 -12.99 9.03
N THR A 294 -13.87 -14.12 8.35
CA THR A 294 -15.15 -14.60 7.82
C THR A 294 -15.67 -15.80 8.61
N ARG A 295 -17.00 -15.85 8.82
CA ARG A 295 -17.71 -17.04 9.33
C ARG A 295 -18.16 -17.97 8.19
N SER A 296 -18.11 -17.51 6.95
CA SER A 296 -18.51 -18.31 5.79
C SER A 296 -17.45 -19.37 5.49
N LYS A 297 -17.88 -20.63 5.35
CA LYS A 297 -17.00 -21.72 4.90
C LYS A 297 -16.54 -21.53 3.45
N ASN A 298 -17.37 -20.90 2.62
CA ASN A 298 -17.12 -20.66 1.20
C ASN A 298 -17.20 -19.15 0.91
N LEU A 299 -16.05 -18.47 0.89
CA LEU A 299 -15.98 -17.02 0.77
C LEU A 299 -16.34 -16.53 -0.65
N GLY A 300 -15.85 -17.18 -1.71
CA GLY A 300 -16.04 -16.75 -3.10
C GLY A 300 -17.50 -16.68 -3.56
N PRO A 301 -18.31 -17.76 -3.43
CA PRO A 301 -19.73 -17.71 -3.81
C PRO A 301 -20.53 -16.68 -3.01
N TYR A 302 -20.16 -16.45 -1.74
CA TYR A 302 -20.77 -15.43 -0.91
C TYR A 302 -20.42 -14.03 -1.42
N LEU A 303 -19.12 -13.75 -1.66
CA LEU A 303 -18.65 -12.48 -2.21
C LEU A 303 -19.27 -12.19 -3.57
N ARG A 304 -19.28 -13.17 -4.48
CA ARG A 304 -19.90 -13.01 -5.80
C ARG A 304 -21.33 -12.51 -5.68
N ARG A 305 -22.15 -13.19 -4.85
CA ARG A 305 -23.54 -12.79 -4.62
C ARG A 305 -23.66 -11.36 -4.09
N GLN A 306 -22.84 -11.01 -3.09
CA GLN A 306 -22.83 -9.67 -2.50
C GLN A 306 -22.41 -8.58 -3.50
N MET A 307 -21.51 -8.89 -4.42
CA MET A 307 -21.03 -7.94 -5.43
C MET A 307 -21.99 -7.82 -6.61
N THR A 308 -22.64 -8.92 -7.04
CA THR A 308 -23.65 -8.88 -8.11
C THR A 308 -24.82 -7.95 -7.76
N ASP A 309 -25.22 -7.91 -6.49
CA ASP A 309 -26.35 -7.10 -6.02
C ASP A 309 -25.98 -5.61 -5.78
N ASP A 310 -24.70 -5.23 -5.92
CA ASP A 310 -24.19 -3.92 -5.53
C ASP A 310 -23.61 -3.14 -6.73
N GLN A 311 -24.12 -1.92 -6.93
CA GLN A 311 -23.77 -1.05 -8.05
C GLN A 311 -22.30 -0.59 -8.05
N ASN A 312 -21.57 -0.76 -6.94
CA ASN A 312 -20.17 -0.39 -6.88
C ASN A 312 -19.23 -1.39 -7.57
N PHE A 313 -19.75 -2.57 -7.96
CA PHE A 313 -18.98 -3.63 -8.60
C PHE A 313 -19.43 -3.83 -10.05
N VAL A 314 -18.50 -4.34 -10.86
CA VAL A 314 -18.74 -4.74 -12.24
C VAL A 314 -18.06 -6.08 -12.48
N GLU A 315 -18.82 -7.04 -13.00
CA GLU A 315 -18.29 -8.31 -13.50
C GLU A 315 -17.97 -8.16 -14.99
N HIS A 316 -16.75 -8.52 -15.38
CA HIS A 316 -16.30 -8.58 -16.76
C HIS A 316 -16.74 -9.90 -17.42
N VAL A 317 -16.75 -9.92 -18.75
CA VAL A 317 -17.13 -11.08 -19.57
C VAL A 317 -16.29 -12.33 -19.26
N ASP A 318 -15.04 -12.13 -18.83
CA ASP A 318 -14.13 -13.20 -18.44
C ASP A 318 -14.30 -13.66 -16.97
N GLY A 319 -15.34 -13.17 -16.27
CA GLY A 319 -15.64 -13.52 -14.89
C GLY A 319 -14.77 -12.82 -13.84
N ARG A 320 -13.94 -11.85 -14.25
CA ARG A 320 -13.17 -11.01 -13.33
C ARG A 320 -13.99 -9.82 -12.87
N TRP A 321 -13.61 -9.26 -11.73
CA TRP A 321 -14.35 -8.21 -11.03
C TRP A 321 -13.52 -6.95 -10.93
N ALA A 322 -14.17 -5.80 -11.09
CA ALA A 322 -13.58 -4.48 -10.89
C ALA A 322 -14.55 -3.61 -10.07
N ALA A 323 -14.00 -2.60 -9.38
CA ALA A 323 -14.83 -1.54 -8.85
C ALA A 323 -15.26 -0.64 -10.03
N ARG A 324 -16.55 -0.27 -10.09
CA ARG A 324 -17.15 0.45 -11.23
C ARG A 324 -16.39 1.73 -11.63
N LEU A 325 -15.80 2.38 -10.63
CA LEU A 325 -15.04 3.61 -10.77
C LEU A 325 -13.67 3.42 -11.47
N VAL A 326 -13.07 2.24 -11.36
CA VAL A 326 -11.75 1.93 -11.95
C VAL A 326 -11.80 1.98 -13.49
N LEU A 327 -12.98 1.75 -14.07
CA LEU A 327 -13.21 1.75 -15.52
C LEU A 327 -13.14 3.15 -16.15
N THR A 328 -13.19 4.23 -15.36
CA THR A 328 -13.11 5.61 -15.83
C THR A 328 -11.73 6.25 -15.64
N TRP A 329 -10.76 5.52 -15.05
CA TRP A 329 -9.42 6.04 -14.82
C TRP A 329 -8.57 6.02 -16.10
N PRO A 330 -7.87 7.12 -16.46
CA PRO A 330 -7.02 7.15 -17.65
C PRO A 330 -5.89 6.12 -17.53
N GLY A 331 -5.95 5.09 -18.38
CA GLY A 331 -4.95 4.01 -18.45
C GLY A 331 -5.51 2.59 -18.44
N ILE A 332 -6.77 2.38 -18.06
CA ILE A 332 -7.41 1.05 -18.03
C ILE A 332 -8.51 1.02 -19.09
N VAL A 333 -8.12 0.82 -20.35
CA VAL A 333 -9.09 0.58 -21.43
C VAL A 333 -9.38 -0.92 -21.46
N ALA A 334 -10.42 -1.35 -20.75
CA ALA A 334 -11.09 -2.61 -21.05
C ALA A 334 -12.51 -2.29 -21.55
N PRO A 335 -12.97 -2.88 -22.68
CA PRO A 335 -14.30 -2.63 -23.19
C PRO A 335 -15.33 -3.24 -22.24
N VAL A 336 -15.99 -2.42 -21.45
CA VAL A 336 -17.20 -2.80 -20.72
C VAL A 336 -18.39 -2.43 -21.58
N ARG A 337 -19.02 -3.43 -22.21
CA ARG A 337 -20.36 -3.24 -22.76
C ARG A 337 -21.33 -3.22 -21.59
N PHE A 338 -21.96 -2.07 -21.37
CA PHE A 338 -23.16 -1.98 -20.56
C PHE A 338 -24.27 -2.74 -21.30
N GLU A 339 -24.58 -3.95 -20.85
CA GLU A 339 -25.94 -4.45 -21.08
C GLU A 339 -26.82 -3.79 -20.02
N GLU A 340 -27.57 -2.78 -20.45
CA GLU A 340 -28.69 -2.24 -19.68
C GLU A 340 -29.68 -3.39 -19.43
N SER A 341 -29.61 -3.96 -18.23
CA SER A 341 -30.65 -4.84 -17.72
C SER A 341 -31.92 -4.01 -17.50
N THR A 342 -32.73 -3.92 -18.56
CA THR A 342 -34.15 -3.58 -18.45
C THR A 342 -34.86 -4.71 -17.72
N LYS A 343 -35.21 -4.47 -16.44
CA LYS A 343 -36.40 -5.03 -15.80
C LYS A 343 -36.97 -4.06 -14.80
#